data_AF-A0A353GA48-F1
#
_entry.id   AF-A0A353GA48-F1
#
_cell.length_a   1.000
_cell.length_b   1.000
_cell.length_c   1.000
_cell.angle_alpha   90.00
_cell.angle_beta   90.00
_cell.angle_gamma   90.00
#
_symmetry.space_group_name_H-M   'P 1'
#
loop_
_entity.id
_entity.type
_entity.pdbx_description
1 polymer ?
#
loop_
_entity_poly.entity_id
_entity_poly.type
_entity_poly.pdbx_seq_one_letter_code
_entity_poly.pdbx_strand_id
1 'polypeptide(L)'
;MQQYESIYDYSHWKAHGLPIPTRHIRNIDVKHDINLVRQIMIQLRDKPDLKPAPVLVDGYEPLLVARHMERLHAAGLVEGNVSRTLGSAAPLVLATDLSLEGHTFLAALENKQVWTKLKEALSPDELASLPVKKLSEVAVELAVQWAKRKLGLAD
;
A
#
# COMPACT_ATOMS: atom_id res chain seq x y z
N MET A 1 14.58 -13.90 19.42
CA MET A 1 13.37 -13.19 18.94
C MET A 1 12.32 -13.33 20.02
N GLN A 2 11.87 -12.22 20.62
CA GLN A 2 10.87 -12.24 21.68
C GLN A 2 9.49 -12.15 21.03
N GLN A 3 8.70 -13.23 21.13
CA GLN A 3 7.30 -13.24 20.69
C GLN A 3 6.51 -12.37 21.67
N TYR A 4 5.88 -11.30 21.17
CA TYR A 4 4.89 -10.55 21.93
C TYR A 4 3.52 -11.23 21.70
N GLU A 5 2.72 -11.41 22.74
CA GLU A 5 1.31 -11.82 22.57
C GLU A 5 0.51 -10.60 22.10
N SER A 6 -0.36 -10.76 21.09
CA SER A 6 -1.16 -9.64 20.60
C SER A 6 -2.36 -9.38 21.51
N ILE A 7 -2.59 -8.11 21.84
CA ILE A 7 -3.75 -7.64 22.59
C ILE A 7 -5.03 -7.54 21.74
N TYR A 8 -4.93 -7.81 20.44
CA TYR A 8 -6.03 -7.70 19.49
C TYR A 8 -6.64 -9.07 19.15
N ASP A 9 -7.98 -9.10 19.09
CA ASP A 9 -8.72 -10.29 18.68
C ASP A 9 -8.75 -10.42 17.14
N TYR A 10 -8.00 -11.39 16.60
CA TYR A 10 -7.97 -11.71 15.16
C TYR A 10 -8.93 -12.85 14.76
N SER A 11 -9.86 -13.26 15.62
CA SER A 11 -10.80 -14.36 15.35
C SER A 11 -11.60 -14.14 14.06
N HIS A 12 -11.99 -12.89 13.78
CA HIS A 12 -12.68 -12.51 12.54
C HIS A 12 -11.86 -12.76 11.27
N TRP A 13 -10.53 -12.59 11.34
CA TRP A 13 -9.61 -12.71 10.21
C TRP A 13 -9.26 -14.18 9.94
N LYS A 14 -9.25 -15.02 10.99
CA LYS A 14 -9.01 -16.46 10.89
C LYS A 14 -10.04 -17.17 9.99
N ALA A 15 -11.28 -16.67 9.95
CA ALA A 15 -12.34 -17.18 9.08
C ALA A 15 -12.02 -17.01 7.57
N HIS A 16 -11.10 -16.10 7.24
CA HIS A 16 -10.63 -15.86 5.88
C HIS A 16 -9.25 -16.49 5.60
N GLY A 17 -8.80 -17.44 6.45
CA GLY A 17 -7.53 -18.15 6.26
C GLY A 17 -6.28 -17.35 6.64
N LEU A 18 -6.44 -16.29 7.45
CA LEU A 18 -5.37 -15.34 7.75
C LEU A 18 -4.57 -15.80 8.99
N PRO A 19 -3.24 -16.04 8.88
CA PRO A 19 -2.42 -16.42 10.01
C PRO A 19 -2.22 -15.25 10.99
N ILE A 20 -1.94 -15.58 12.26
CA ILE A 20 -1.61 -14.60 13.30
C ILE A 20 -0.30 -13.88 12.89
N PRO A 21 -0.26 -12.54 12.85
CA PRO A 21 0.91 -11.82 12.37
C PRO A 21 2.13 -11.92 13.30
N THR A 22 3.32 -11.82 12.72
CA THR A 22 4.63 -11.92 13.40
C THR A 22 5.16 -10.57 13.93
N ARG A 23 4.47 -9.45 13.66
CA ARG A 23 4.83 -8.10 14.13
C ARG A 23 3.57 -7.38 14.60
N HIS A 24 3.60 -6.77 15.79
CA HIS A 24 2.49 -6.01 16.38
C HIS A 24 2.33 -4.62 15.78
N ILE A 25 1.09 -4.11 15.67
CA ILE A 25 0.84 -2.69 15.33
C ILE A 25 1.52 -1.77 16.36
N ARG A 26 2.46 -0.94 15.91
CA ARG A 26 2.86 0.28 16.62
C ARG A 26 2.17 1.47 15.95
N ASN A 27 1.92 2.55 16.69
CA ASN A 27 1.34 3.78 16.12
C ASN A 27 2.12 4.32 14.90
N ILE A 28 3.43 4.10 14.84
CA ILE A 28 4.28 4.48 13.70
C ILE A 28 3.94 3.68 12.44
N ASP A 29 3.49 2.43 12.58
CA ASP A 29 3.15 1.55 11.46
C ASP A 29 1.80 1.94 10.84
N VAL A 30 0.89 2.55 11.62
CA VAL A 30 -0.41 3.07 11.14
C VAL A 30 -0.26 4.37 10.34
N LYS A 31 0.86 5.08 10.51
CA LYS A 31 1.24 6.18 9.61
C LYS A 31 1.47 5.61 8.20
N HIS A 32 1.42 6.46 7.19
CA HIS A 32 1.49 5.99 5.80
C HIS A 32 2.89 5.43 5.48
N ASP A 33 3.04 4.10 5.46
CA ASP A 33 4.31 3.45 5.11
C ASP A 33 4.37 3.18 3.60
N ILE A 34 5.18 3.98 2.90
CA ILE A 34 5.38 3.87 1.46
C ILE A 34 5.95 2.50 1.04
N ASN A 35 6.73 1.83 1.90
CA ASN A 35 7.26 0.50 1.58
C ASN A 35 6.14 -0.53 1.59
N LEU A 36 5.26 -0.48 2.59
CA LEU A 36 4.08 -1.33 2.67
C LEU A 36 3.13 -1.07 1.49
N VAL A 37 2.87 0.20 1.15
CA VAL A 37 2.08 0.57 -0.03
C VAL A 37 2.65 -0.09 -1.29
N ARG A 38 3.96 0.02 -1.51
CA ARG A 38 4.61 -0.58 -2.67
C ARG A 38 4.46 -2.10 -2.68
N GLN A 39 4.63 -2.77 -1.54
CA GLN A 39 4.47 -4.23 -1.45
C GLN A 39 3.03 -4.69 -1.71
N ILE A 40 2.04 -3.98 -1.16
CA ILE A 40 0.62 -4.21 -1.41
C ILE A 40 0.32 -4.11 -2.91
N MET A 41 0.80 -3.05 -3.56
CA MET A 41 0.54 -2.82 -4.98
C MET A 41 1.22 -3.87 -5.87
N ILE A 42 2.44 -4.31 -5.51
CA ILE A 42 3.13 -5.42 -6.19
C ILE A 42 2.30 -6.71 -6.09
N GLN A 43 1.83 -7.06 -4.89
CA GLN A 43 1.02 -8.26 -4.71
C GLN A 43 -0.30 -8.22 -5.47
N LEU A 44 -0.94 -7.05 -5.56
CA LEU A 44 -2.15 -6.88 -6.36
C LEU A 44 -1.89 -7.06 -7.84
N ARG A 45 -0.82 -6.44 -8.37
CA ARG A 45 -0.40 -6.60 -9.77
C ARG A 45 -0.09 -8.07 -10.10
N ASP A 46 0.57 -8.78 -9.19
CA ASP A 46 1.05 -10.15 -9.42
C ASP A 46 -0.02 -11.21 -9.08
N LYS A 47 -1.24 -10.79 -8.78
CA LYS A 47 -2.35 -11.67 -8.44
C LYS A 47 -2.71 -12.55 -9.66
N PRO A 48 -2.96 -13.86 -9.47
CA PRO A 48 -3.19 -14.78 -10.58
C PRO A 48 -4.54 -14.63 -11.28
N ASP A 49 -5.51 -13.99 -10.61
CA ASP A 49 -6.84 -13.74 -11.15
C ASP A 49 -7.46 -12.47 -10.55
N LEU A 50 -8.56 -12.01 -11.15
CA LEU A 50 -9.28 -10.80 -10.74
C LEU A 50 -10.34 -11.07 -9.64
N LYS A 51 -10.33 -12.25 -9.00
CA LYS A 51 -11.37 -12.58 -8.00
C LYS A 51 -11.24 -11.64 -6.79
N PRO A 52 -12.31 -11.00 -6.31
CA PRO A 52 -12.22 -10.13 -5.13
C PRO A 52 -11.68 -10.89 -3.92
N ALA A 53 -10.58 -10.41 -3.34
CA ALA A 53 -9.93 -11.07 -2.20
C ALA A 53 -9.22 -10.04 -1.30
N PRO A 54 -9.06 -10.33 0.01
CA PRO A 54 -8.19 -9.54 0.86
C PRO A 54 -6.73 -9.67 0.41
N VAL A 55 -5.94 -8.62 0.63
CA VAL A 55 -4.49 -8.61 0.36
C VAL A 55 -3.74 -8.91 1.65
N LEU A 56 -2.67 -9.71 1.55
CA LEU A 56 -1.86 -10.15 2.69
C LEU A 56 -0.39 -10.01 2.37
N VAL A 57 0.29 -9.13 3.09
CA VAL A 57 1.73 -8.91 2.94
C VAL A 57 2.48 -9.63 4.04
N ASP A 58 3.38 -10.54 3.64
CA ASP A 58 4.23 -11.28 4.57
C ASP A 58 5.02 -10.33 5.47
N GLY A 59 5.02 -10.61 6.78
CA GLY A 59 5.71 -9.80 7.78
C GLY A 59 4.99 -8.52 8.22
N TYR A 60 3.76 -8.29 7.75
CA TYR A 60 2.90 -7.18 8.19
C TYR A 60 1.60 -7.69 8.83
N GLU A 61 1.02 -6.90 9.74
CA GLU A 61 -0.29 -7.22 10.30
C GLU A 61 -1.41 -7.08 9.27
N PRO A 62 -2.38 -8.02 9.22
CA PRO A 62 -3.54 -7.90 8.34
C PRO A 62 -4.33 -6.61 8.54
N LEU A 63 -4.49 -6.16 9.79
CA LEU A 63 -5.19 -4.91 10.09
C LEU A 63 -4.44 -3.68 9.55
N LEU A 64 -3.11 -3.72 9.55
CA LEU A 64 -2.29 -2.67 8.98
C LEU A 64 -2.38 -2.65 7.45
N VAL A 65 -2.31 -3.83 6.83
CA VAL A 65 -2.51 -3.98 5.39
C VAL A 65 -3.90 -3.48 4.99
N ALA A 66 -4.94 -3.85 5.73
CA ALA A 66 -6.31 -3.40 5.49
C ALA A 66 -6.46 -1.87 5.58
N ARG A 67 -5.80 -1.23 6.55
CA ARG A 67 -5.79 0.23 6.66
C ARG A 67 -5.14 0.92 5.46
N HIS A 68 -4.05 0.35 4.94
CA HIS A 68 -3.38 0.88 3.75
C HIS A 68 -4.20 0.62 2.48
N MET A 69 -4.81 -0.56 2.37
CA MET A 69 -5.74 -0.91 1.30
C MET A 69 -6.94 0.02 1.25
N GLU A 70 -7.55 0.34 2.40
CA GLU A 70 -8.66 1.30 2.49
C GLU A 70 -8.26 2.67 1.93
N ARG A 71 -7.07 3.17 2.29
CA ARG A 71 -6.55 4.46 1.80
C ARG A 71 -6.28 4.43 0.30
N LEU A 72 -5.70 3.35 -0.21
CA LEU A 72 -5.43 3.17 -1.64
C LEU A 72 -6.72 3.11 -2.46
N HIS A 73 -7.71 2.37 -1.98
CA HIS A 73 -9.03 2.30 -2.60
C HIS A 73 -9.74 3.66 -2.56
N ALA A 74 -9.73 4.35 -1.41
CA ALA A 74 -10.31 5.69 -1.29
C ALA A 74 -9.61 6.74 -2.18
N ALA A 75 -8.34 6.51 -2.53
CA ALA A 75 -7.60 7.35 -3.46
C ALA A 75 -7.87 7.02 -4.94
N GLY A 76 -8.62 5.95 -5.23
CA GLY A 76 -8.87 5.48 -6.59
C GLY A 76 -7.69 4.75 -7.22
N LEU A 77 -6.73 4.26 -6.43
CA LEU A 77 -5.56 3.52 -6.89
C LEU A 77 -5.77 1.99 -6.92
N VAL A 78 -6.83 1.52 -6.27
CA VAL A 78 -7.20 0.10 -6.15
C VAL A 78 -8.67 -0.07 -6.46
N GLU A 79 -8.98 -1.03 -7.32
CA GLU A 79 -10.34 -1.46 -7.64
C GLU A 79 -10.79 -2.58 -6.69
N GLY A 80 -12.07 -2.56 -6.33
CA GLY A 80 -12.65 -3.58 -5.45
C GLY A 80 -13.87 -3.08 -4.71
N ASN A 81 -14.36 -3.94 -3.81
CA ASN A 81 -15.51 -3.64 -2.97
C ASN A 81 -15.08 -3.51 -1.51
N VAL A 82 -15.70 -2.56 -0.79
CA VAL A 82 -15.47 -2.38 0.65
C VAL A 82 -16.55 -3.12 1.44
N SER A 83 -16.14 -4.07 2.26
CA SER A 83 -16.98 -4.70 3.27
C SER A 83 -16.79 -4.02 4.61
N ARG A 84 -17.88 -3.50 5.18
CA ARG A 84 -17.89 -2.89 6.52
C ARG A 84 -18.68 -3.79 7.46
N THR A 85 -18.01 -4.33 8.46
CA THR A 85 -18.64 -5.15 9.50
C THR A 85 -18.62 -4.38 10.82
N LEU A 86 -19.77 -4.34 11.50
CA LEU A 86 -19.87 -3.71 12.82
C LEU A 86 -18.90 -4.40 13.80
N GLY A 87 -18.10 -3.60 14.51
CA GLY A 87 -17.08 -4.11 15.44
C GLY A 87 -15.74 -4.49 14.81
N SER A 88 -15.58 -4.42 13.48
CA SER A 88 -14.26 -4.57 12.85
C SER A 88 -13.38 -3.34 13.10
N ALA A 89 -12.10 -3.57 13.36
CA ALA A 89 -11.11 -2.51 13.57
C ALA A 89 -10.78 -1.71 12.28
N ALA A 90 -11.01 -2.28 11.10
CA ALA A 90 -10.94 -1.59 9.81
C ALA A 90 -11.89 -2.23 8.78
N PRO A 91 -12.38 -1.45 7.78
CA PRO A 91 -13.07 -2.02 6.63
C PRO A 91 -12.16 -2.99 5.86
N LEU A 92 -12.75 -4.04 5.31
CA LEU A 92 -12.04 -4.98 4.45
C LEU A 92 -12.24 -4.56 2.99
N VAL A 93 -11.15 -4.31 2.28
CA VAL A 93 -11.19 -4.10 0.83
C VAL A 93 -10.96 -5.44 0.13
N LEU A 94 -11.99 -5.93 -0.55
CA LEU A 94 -11.91 -7.09 -1.42
C LEU A 94 -11.48 -6.61 -2.80
N ALA A 95 -10.17 -6.50 -2.96
CA ALA A 95 -9.57 -5.91 -4.15
C ALA A 95 -9.59 -6.89 -5.33
N THR A 96 -9.88 -6.36 -6.51
CA THR A 96 -9.85 -7.08 -7.78
C THR A 96 -8.52 -6.86 -8.48
N ASP A 97 -8.13 -5.59 -8.65
CA ASP A 97 -6.91 -5.16 -9.34
C ASP A 97 -6.47 -3.76 -8.89
N LEU A 98 -5.35 -3.27 -9.42
CA LEU A 98 -5.00 -1.85 -9.45
C LEU A 98 -5.83 -1.14 -10.53
N SER A 99 -6.17 0.13 -10.30
CA SER A 99 -6.67 0.98 -11.38
C SER A 99 -5.55 1.35 -12.36
N LEU A 100 -5.88 1.98 -13.48
CA LEU A 100 -4.86 2.52 -14.40
C LEU A 100 -3.92 3.51 -13.69
N GLU A 101 -4.47 4.37 -12.84
CA GLU A 101 -3.70 5.28 -12.00
C GLU A 101 -2.84 4.52 -10.99
N GLY A 102 -3.37 3.44 -10.42
CA GLY A 102 -2.63 2.51 -9.56
C GLY A 102 -1.42 1.89 -10.27
N HIS A 103 -1.61 1.35 -11.47
CA HIS A 103 -0.51 0.80 -12.28
C HIS A 103 0.54 1.86 -12.62
N THR A 104 0.09 3.07 -12.99
CA THR A 104 0.99 4.18 -13.32
C THR A 104 1.83 4.59 -12.10
N PHE A 105 1.20 4.66 -10.93
CA PHE A 105 1.90 4.96 -9.69
C PHE A 105 2.89 3.86 -9.31
N LEU A 106 2.50 2.57 -9.39
CA LEU A 106 3.41 1.46 -9.11
C LEU A 106 4.61 1.47 -10.06
N ALA A 107 4.41 1.69 -11.35
CA ALA A 107 5.49 1.80 -12.33
C ALA A 107 6.47 2.93 -11.99
N ALA A 108 5.97 4.06 -11.48
CA ALA A 108 6.81 5.15 -10.99
C ALA A 108 7.62 4.74 -9.74
N LEU A 109 7.02 4.02 -8.79
CA LEU A 109 7.72 3.53 -7.60
C LEU A 109 8.75 2.43 -7.90
N GLU A 110 8.58 1.66 -8.98
CA GLU A 110 9.56 0.67 -9.42
C GLU A 110 10.75 1.26 -10.17
N ASN A 111 10.62 2.51 -10.65
CA ASN A 111 11.76 3.23 -11.21
C ASN A 111 12.76 3.60 -10.11
N LYS A 112 13.95 2.97 -10.15
CA LYS A 112 15.00 3.19 -9.15
C LYS A 112 15.37 4.67 -8.96
N GLN A 113 15.40 5.48 -10.02
CA GLN A 113 15.76 6.90 -9.90
C GLN A 113 14.66 7.70 -9.19
N VAL A 114 13.40 7.43 -9.51
CA VAL A 114 12.24 8.06 -8.85
C VAL A 114 12.20 7.65 -7.38
N TRP A 115 12.31 6.35 -7.10
CA TRP A 115 12.32 5.81 -5.73
C TRP A 115 13.43 6.43 -4.88
N THR A 116 14.65 6.47 -5.41
CA THR A 116 15.80 7.06 -4.72
C THR A 116 15.56 8.54 -4.44
N LYS A 117 15.12 9.30 -5.45
CA LYS A 117 14.85 10.73 -5.30
C LYS A 117 13.75 11.02 -4.27
N LEU A 118 12.68 10.24 -4.22
CA LEU A 118 11.64 10.37 -3.19
C LEU A 118 12.20 10.13 -1.79
N LYS A 119 13.03 9.09 -1.62
CA LYS A 119 13.61 8.70 -0.33
C LYS A 119 14.71 9.66 0.15
N GLU A 120 15.39 10.35 -0.76
CA GLU A 120 16.42 11.34 -0.43
C GLU A 120 15.82 12.73 -0.17
N ALA A 121 14.78 13.11 -0.91
CA ALA A 121 14.19 14.45 -0.81
C ALA A 121 13.21 14.59 0.36
N LEU A 122 12.60 13.50 0.83
CA LEU A 122 11.59 13.51 1.88
C LEU A 122 11.95 12.52 2.99
N SER A 123 11.88 12.98 4.23
CA SER A 123 12.03 12.12 5.40
C SER A 123 10.89 11.09 5.50
N PRO A 124 11.07 9.99 6.25
CA PRO A 124 10.00 9.03 6.47
C PRO A 124 8.72 9.65 7.04
N ASP A 125 8.83 10.63 7.94
CA ASP A 125 7.65 11.30 8.53
C ASP A 125 6.95 12.21 7.51
N GLU A 126 7.68 12.93 6.66
CA GLU A 126 7.10 13.74 5.58
C GLU A 126 6.34 12.87 4.58
N LEU A 127 6.97 11.79 4.10
CA LEU A 127 6.32 10.80 3.24
C LEU A 127 5.06 10.24 3.90
N ALA A 128 5.11 9.96 5.20
CA ALA A 128 4.01 9.37 5.93
C ALA A 128 2.85 10.36 6.21
N SER A 129 3.12 11.66 6.15
CA SER A 129 2.13 12.73 6.33
C SER A 129 1.37 13.08 5.06
N LEU A 130 1.92 12.76 3.89
CA LEU A 130 1.30 13.07 2.61
C LEU A 130 0.12 12.13 2.33
N PRO A 131 -1.03 12.64 1.83
CA PRO A 131 -2.07 11.79 1.29
C PRO A 131 -1.53 10.93 0.15
N VAL A 132 -1.87 9.63 0.12
CA VAL A 132 -1.35 8.69 -0.91
C VAL A 132 -1.61 9.17 -2.34
N LYS A 133 -2.75 9.84 -2.58
CA LYS A 133 -3.08 10.44 -3.87
C LYS A 133 -2.09 11.56 -4.28
N LYS A 134 -1.67 12.38 -3.32
CA LYS A 134 -0.68 13.44 -3.59
C LYS A 134 0.70 12.84 -3.81
N LEU A 135 1.05 11.81 -3.03
CA LEU A 135 2.28 11.06 -3.24
C LEU A 135 2.32 10.40 -4.62
N SER A 136 1.20 9.85 -5.10
CA SER A 136 1.12 9.26 -6.44
C SER A 136 1.30 10.30 -7.55
N GLU A 137 0.67 11.47 -7.42
CA GLU A 137 0.84 12.59 -8.36
C GLU A 137 2.33 12.99 -8.47
N VAL A 138 3.01 13.19 -7.34
CA VAL A 138 4.43 13.56 -7.30
C VAL A 138 5.33 12.46 -7.89
N ALA A 139 5.10 11.19 -7.53
CA ALA A 139 5.91 10.09 -8.04
C ALA A 139 5.80 9.95 -9.57
N VAL A 140 4.58 10.05 -10.10
CA VAL A 140 4.33 9.98 -11.54
C VAL A 140 4.95 11.17 -12.26
N GLU A 141 4.85 12.38 -11.70
CA GLU A 141 5.51 13.56 -12.27
C GLU A 141 7.04 13.40 -12.33
N LEU A 142 7.65 12.87 -11.26
CA LEU A 142 9.08 12.54 -11.26
C LEU A 142 9.46 11.52 -12.34
N ALA A 143 8.61 10.51 -12.56
CA ALA A 143 8.80 9.52 -13.63
C ALA A 143 8.72 10.16 -15.02
N VAL A 144 7.77 11.07 -15.25
CA VAL A 144 7.65 11.83 -16.50
C VAL A 144 8.86 12.72 -16.72
N GLN A 145 9.32 13.46 -15.70
CA GLN A 145 10.52 14.28 -15.80
C GLN A 145 11.77 13.44 -16.11
N TRP A 146 11.88 12.26 -15.49
CA TRP A 146 12.93 11.30 -15.79
C TRP A 146 12.89 10.84 -17.25
N ALA A 147 11.70 10.48 -17.76
CA ALA A 147 11.52 10.07 -19.14
C ALA A 147 11.88 11.19 -20.12
N LYS A 148 11.42 12.43 -19.87
CA LYS A 148 11.79 13.61 -20.67
C LYS A 148 13.30 13.81 -20.76
N ARG A 149 14.01 13.78 -19.63
CA ARG A 149 15.48 13.88 -19.60
C ARG A 149 16.13 12.77 -20.42
N LYS A 150 15.66 11.53 -20.28
CA LYS A 150 16.20 10.38 -21.02
C LYS A 150 15.96 10.48 -22.53
N LEU A 151 14.87 11.12 -22.95
CA LEU A 151 14.49 11.34 -24.34
C LEU A 151 15.09 12.62 -24.94
N GLY A 152 15.84 13.42 -24.18
CA GLY A 152 16.37 14.72 -24.65
C GLY A 152 15.29 15.79 -24.83
N LEU A 153 14.15 15.65 -24.13
CA LEU A 153 13.00 16.56 -24.17
C LEU A 153 12.91 17.47 -22.95
N ALA A 154 13.98 17.53 -22.14
CA ALA A 154 14.08 18.41 -20.99
C ALA A 154 15.10 19.51 -21.30
N ASP A 155 14.67 20.76 -21.14
CA ASP A 155 15.55 21.94 -21.16
C ASP A 155 16.53 21.91 -19.97
#